data_AF-A0A3M3A791-F1
#
_entry.id   AF-A0A3M3A791-F1
#
_cell.length_a   1.000
_cell.length_b   1.000
_cell.length_c   1.000
_cell.angle_alpha   90.00
_cell.angle_beta   90.00
_cell.angle_gamma   90.00
#
_symmetry.space_group_name_H-M   'P 1'
#
loop_
_entity.id
_entity.type
_entity.pdbx_description
1 polymer ?
#
loop_
_entity_poly.entity_id
_entity_poly.type
_entity_poly.pdbx_seq_one_letter_code
_entity_poly.pdbx_strand_id
1 'polypeptide(L)'
;DASTRITAQKSSNQLLVRTRPAQWKEIESAIKRLDNPPLQVQIETRILEVKLTGELDMGVQWYLGRLAGNSGTTGNVTNTPGSQGSLGTGGAALAATDSFF
;
A
#
# COMPACT_ATOMS: atom_id res chain seq x y z
N ASP A 1 -31.32 61.49 -17.60
CA ASP A 1 -30.77 60.13 -17.52
C ASP A 1 -30.31 59.85 -16.09
N ALA A 2 -31.02 59.00 -15.34
CA ALA A 2 -30.63 58.64 -13.97
C ALA A 2 -29.91 57.29 -14.02
N SER A 3 -28.58 57.33 -13.98
CA SER A 3 -27.72 56.14 -13.97
C SER A 3 -27.88 55.35 -12.67
N THR A 4 -28.05 54.03 -12.77
CA THR A 4 -27.98 53.12 -11.62
C THR A 4 -26.58 53.15 -11.00
N ARG A 5 -26.49 53.31 -9.68
CA ARG A 5 -25.22 53.31 -8.94
C ARG A 5 -25.30 52.28 -7.82
N ILE A 6 -24.29 51.42 -7.75
CA ILE A 6 -24.15 50.39 -6.71
C ILE A 6 -22.85 50.68 -5.96
N THR A 7 -22.86 50.63 -4.64
CA THR A 7 -21.68 50.86 -3.79
C THR A 7 -21.69 49.87 -2.64
N ALA A 8 -20.55 49.24 -2.40
CA ALA A 8 -20.41 48.23 -1.34
C ALA A 8 -19.85 48.85 -0.06
N GLN A 9 -20.47 48.54 1.08
CA GLN A 9 -19.98 48.85 2.41
C GLN A 9 -19.40 47.57 3.03
N LYS A 10 -18.07 47.44 2.95
CA LYS A 10 -17.34 46.22 3.36
C LYS A 10 -17.39 45.96 4.86
N SER A 11 -17.46 47.01 5.69
CA SER A 11 -17.44 46.88 7.15
C SER A 11 -18.72 46.23 7.72
N SER A 12 -19.85 46.39 7.05
CA SER A 12 -21.15 45.85 7.49
C SER A 12 -21.74 44.80 6.55
N ASN A 13 -21.00 44.38 5.52
CA ASN A 13 -21.47 43.46 4.48
C ASN A 13 -22.81 43.92 3.84
N GLN A 14 -22.90 45.20 3.51
CA GLN A 14 -24.11 45.81 2.95
C GLN A 14 -23.84 46.42 1.57
N LEU A 15 -24.91 46.51 0.76
CA LEU A 15 -24.89 47.14 -0.56
C LEU A 15 -25.84 48.35 -0.56
N LEU A 16 -25.34 49.52 -0.96
CA LEU A 16 -26.14 50.70 -1.25
C LEU A 16 -26.43 50.74 -2.75
N VAL A 17 -27.71 50.71 -3.11
CA VAL A 17 -28.16 50.72 -4.51
C VAL A 17 -29.05 51.93 -4.74
N ARG A 18 -28.63 52.82 -5.65
CA ARG A 18 -29.42 53.95 -6.12
C ARG A 18 -29.89 53.66 -7.55
N THR A 19 -31.18 53.43 -7.73
CA THR A 19 -31.77 53.06 -9.01
C THR A 19 -33.21 53.54 -9.12
N ARG A 20 -33.83 53.39 -10.29
CA ARG A 20 -35.28 53.60 -10.46
C ARG A 20 -36.05 52.38 -9.92
N PRO A 21 -37.29 52.57 -9.41
CA PRO A 21 -38.09 51.46 -8.88
C PRO A 21 -38.31 50.29 -9.86
N ALA A 22 -38.41 50.58 -11.16
CA ALA A 22 -38.57 49.56 -12.20
C ALA A 22 -37.35 48.61 -12.31
N GLN A 23 -36.14 49.16 -12.18
CA GLN A 23 -34.88 48.41 -12.26
C GLN A 23 -34.52 47.70 -10.95
N TRP A 24 -35.05 48.16 -9.82
CA TRP A 24 -34.82 47.53 -8.53
C TRP A 24 -35.28 46.06 -8.49
N LYS A 25 -36.46 45.76 -9.05
CA LYS A 25 -36.99 44.38 -9.09
C LYS A 25 -36.06 43.40 -9.80
N GLU A 26 -35.43 43.85 -10.88
CA GLU A 26 -34.48 43.05 -11.65
C GLU A 26 -33.20 42.78 -10.83
N ILE A 27 -32.64 43.84 -10.22
CA ILE A 27 -31.44 43.74 -9.37
C ILE A 27 -31.68 42.84 -8.15
N GLU A 28 -32.84 42.97 -7.50
CA GLU A 28 -33.22 42.13 -6.35
C GLU A 28 -33.27 40.65 -6.73
N SER A 29 -33.84 40.34 -7.91
CA SER A 29 -33.91 38.97 -8.41
C SER A 29 -32.53 38.37 -8.71
N ALA A 30 -31.59 39.20 -9.19
CA ALA A 30 -30.22 38.79 -9.47
C ALA A 30 -29.44 38.51 -8.17
N ILE A 31 -29.58 39.36 -7.14
CA ILE A 31 -28.95 39.18 -5.83
C ILE A 31 -29.40 37.86 -5.20
N LYS A 32 -30.71 37.57 -5.22
CA LYS A 32 -31.26 36.31 -4.68
C LYS A 32 -30.73 35.05 -5.35
N ARG A 33 -30.31 35.13 -6.62
CA ARG A 33 -29.73 33.97 -7.34
C ARG A 33 -28.24 33.79 -7.04
N LEU A 34 -27.54 34.88 -6.74
CA LEU A 34 -26.11 34.87 -6.46
C LEU A 34 -25.81 34.51 -5.01
N ASP A 35 -26.66 34.94 -4.07
CA ASP A 35 -26.48 34.75 -2.64
C ASP A 35 -26.96 33.36 -2.18
N ASN A 36 -26.35 32.32 -2.75
CA ASN A 36 -26.54 30.94 -2.32
C ASN A 36 -25.33 30.47 -1.50
N PRO A 37 -25.54 29.83 -0.33
CA PRO A 37 -24.43 29.29 0.45
C PRO A 37 -23.72 28.18 -0.34
N PRO A 38 -22.39 28.16 -0.36
CA PRO A 38 -21.64 27.12 -1.07
C PRO A 38 -21.81 25.75 -0.40
N LEU A 39 -21.79 24.69 -1.21
CA LEU A 39 -21.80 23.32 -0.70
C LEU A 39 -20.47 22.99 -0.01
N GLN A 40 -20.53 22.29 1.12
CA GLN A 40 -19.34 21.78 1.80
C GLN A 40 -18.85 20.51 1.10
N VAL A 41 -17.55 20.44 0.81
CA VAL A 41 -16.88 19.26 0.25
C VAL A 41 -15.94 18.66 1.29
N GLN A 42 -16.11 17.38 1.63
CA GLN A 42 -15.16 16.64 2.46
C GLN A 42 -14.22 15.84 1.57
N ILE A 43 -12.92 15.96 1.84
CA ILE A 43 -11.87 15.21 1.14
C ILE A 43 -11.23 14.27 2.14
N GLU A 44 -11.37 12.96 1.91
CA GLU A 44 -10.67 11.91 2.64
C GLU A 44 -9.76 11.15 1.67
N THR A 45 -8.50 10.97 2.05
CA THR A 45 -7.53 10.17 1.28
C THR A 45 -6.71 9.32 2.22
N ARG A 46 -6.52 8.04 1.87
CA ARG A 46 -5.68 7.09 2.60
C ARG A 46 -4.54 6.68 1.68
N ILE A 47 -3.30 6.83 2.15
CA ILE A 47 -2.09 6.42 1.41
C ILE A 47 -1.50 5.20 2.12
N LEU A 48 -1.36 4.11 1.38
CA LEU A 48 -0.79 2.86 1.88
C LEU A 48 0.43 2.52 1.02
N GLU A 49 1.60 2.42 1.65
CA GLU A 49 2.85 1.98 1.03
C GLU A 49 3.22 0.62 1.60
N VAL A 50 3.45 -0.36 0.73
CA VAL A 50 3.95 -1.68 1.11
C VAL A 50 5.30 -1.87 0.46
N LYS A 51 6.35 -1.98 1.28
CA LYS A 51 7.70 -2.30 0.83
C LYS A 51 8.01 -3.74 1.23
N LEU A 52 8.22 -4.61 0.23
CA LEU A 52 8.57 -6.01 0.46
C LEU A 52 10.09 -6.14 0.53
N THR A 53 10.63 -6.49 1.70
CA THR A 53 12.05 -6.83 1.91
C THR A 53 12.19 -8.35 1.93
N GLY A 54 12.12 -8.98 0.76
CA GLY A 54 12.25 -10.43 0.64
C GLY A 54 13.69 -10.84 0.40
N GLU A 55 14.35 -11.44 1.38
CA GLU A 55 15.46 -12.36 1.13
C GLU A 55 14.97 -13.79 1.38
N LEU A 56 14.84 -14.58 0.31
CA LEU A 56 14.34 -15.95 0.33
C LEU A 56 15.53 -16.92 0.38
N ASP A 57 16.18 -17.05 1.54
CA ASP A 57 17.33 -17.95 1.71
C ASP A 57 16.94 -19.41 2.06
N MET A 58 15.67 -19.68 2.30
CA MET A 58 15.23 -20.99 2.79
C MET A 58 15.01 -22.07 1.71
N GLY A 59 15.05 -21.71 0.42
CA GLY A 59 14.72 -22.64 -0.68
C GLY A 59 15.83 -23.64 -1.02
N VAL A 60 17.08 -23.19 -1.05
CA VAL A 60 18.22 -24.01 -1.47
C VAL A 60 18.60 -25.03 -0.39
N GLN A 61 18.53 -24.63 0.88
CA GLN A 61 18.88 -25.49 2.01
C GLN A 61 17.88 -26.64 2.20
N TRP A 62 16.59 -26.41 1.91
CA TRP A 62 15.58 -27.48 1.93
C TRP A 62 15.77 -28.50 0.80
N TYR A 63 16.07 -28.04 -0.43
CA TYR A 63 16.29 -28.93 -1.58
C TYR A 63 17.51 -29.84 -1.36
N LEU A 64 18.63 -29.28 -0.87
CA LEU A 64 19.85 -30.04 -0.60
C LEU A 64 19.67 -31.02 0.58
N GLY A 65 18.91 -30.64 1.61
CA GLY A 65 18.58 -31.55 2.72
C GLY A 65 17.74 -32.75 2.27
N ARG A 66 16.80 -32.55 1.32
CA ARG A 66 15.98 -33.63 0.77
C ARG A 66 16.77 -34.56 -0.15
N LEU A 67 17.74 -34.03 -0.91
CA LEU A 67 18.65 -34.83 -1.73
C LEU A 67 19.60 -35.69 -0.88
N ALA A 68 20.12 -35.13 0.21
CA ALA A 68 20.98 -35.86 1.16
C ALA A 68 20.21 -36.95 1.95
N GLY A 69 18.92 -36.74 2.22
CA GLY A 69 18.07 -37.68 2.96
C GLY A 69 17.65 -38.96 2.21
N ASN A 70 17.93 -39.07 0.90
CA ASN A 70 17.57 -40.25 0.10
C ASN A 70 18.70 -41.31 0.03
N SER A 71 19.84 -41.07 0.70
CA SER A 71 20.96 -42.02 0.79
C SER A 71 20.90 -42.84 2.08
N GLY A 72 19.95 -43.78 2.20
CA GLY A 72 20.03 -44.97 3.07
C GLY A 72 20.33 -44.84 4.58
N THR A 73 20.53 -43.66 5.14
CA THR A 73 20.80 -43.45 6.57
C THR A 73 19.54 -43.00 7.29
N THR A 74 18.90 -43.95 7.97
CA THR A 74 17.89 -43.68 9.01
C THR A 74 18.58 -43.07 10.22
N GLY A 75 18.91 -41.78 10.16
CA GLY A 75 19.55 -41.07 11.26
C GLY A 75 19.50 -39.56 11.02
N ASN A 76 19.13 -38.81 12.06
CA ASN A 76 19.03 -37.35 12.05
C ASN A 76 20.23 -36.72 11.33
N VAL A 77 19.96 -35.84 10.36
CA VAL A 77 20.98 -35.00 9.72
C VAL A 77 21.41 -33.95 10.75
N THR A 78 22.39 -34.30 11.57
CA THR A 78 23.04 -33.36 12.50
C THR A 78 24.04 -32.51 11.70
N ASN A 79 23.74 -31.23 11.55
CA ASN A 79 24.62 -30.26 10.89
C ASN A 79 25.79 -29.89 11.81
N THR A 80 26.79 -30.77 11.91
CA THR A 80 28.07 -30.48 12.58
C THR A 80 29.06 -29.91 11.55
N PRO A 81 29.67 -28.74 11.77
CA PRO A 81 30.69 -28.18 10.88
C PRO A 81 31.81 -29.19 10.63
N GLY A 82 32.02 -29.57 9.37
CA GLY A 82 33.03 -30.56 8.96
C GLY A 82 32.51 -31.99 8.74
N SER A 83 31.24 -32.29 8.98
CA SER A 83 30.65 -33.61 8.75
C SER A 83 30.00 -33.70 7.36
N GLN A 84 30.76 -34.08 6.33
CA GLN A 84 30.21 -34.47 5.02
C GLN A 84 29.75 -35.93 5.04
N GLY A 85 28.60 -36.18 5.66
CA GLY A 85 27.96 -37.49 5.65
C GLY A 85 27.48 -37.87 4.25
N SER A 86 28.07 -38.92 3.69
CA SER A 86 27.45 -39.80 2.67
C SER A 86 27.18 -39.23 1.25
N LEU A 87 27.96 -38.24 0.78
CA LEU A 87 27.92 -37.81 -0.64
C LEU A 87 28.98 -38.51 -1.52
N GLY A 88 29.77 -39.44 -0.97
CA GLY A 88 30.94 -40.02 -1.66
C GLY A 88 31.04 -41.55 -1.67
N THR A 89 30.13 -42.30 -1.03
CA THR A 89 30.21 -43.77 -0.99
C THR A 89 29.35 -44.41 -2.08
N GLY A 90 29.66 -44.11 -3.34
CA GLY A 90 28.98 -44.64 -4.53
C GLY A 90 29.81 -45.69 -5.28
N GLY A 91 30.50 -46.59 -4.56
CA GLY A 91 31.33 -47.64 -5.15
C GLY A 91 31.30 -48.90 -4.28
N ALA A 92 30.94 -50.03 -4.89
CA ALA A 92 30.75 -51.33 -4.25
C ALA A 92 31.95 -51.76 -3.38
N ALA A 93 31.72 -51.94 -2.09
CA ALA A 93 32.61 -52.71 -1.21
C ALA A 93 31.83 -53.91 -0.67
N LEU A 94 31.93 -55.00 -1.43
CA LEU A 94 31.67 -56.36 -0.95
C LEU A 94 32.73 -56.64 0.12
N ALA A 95 32.36 -56.60 1.40
CA ALA A 95 33.20 -57.11 2.48
C ALA A 95 32.40 -58.19 3.20
N ALA A 96 32.48 -59.39 2.64
CA ALA A 96 32.31 -60.61 3.42
C ALA A 96 33.30 -60.56 4.60
N THR A 97 32.83 -60.88 5.81
CA THR A 97 33.41 -61.91 6.69
C THR A 97 32.47 -62.09 7.89
N ASP A 98 31.80 -63.23 7.84
CA ASP A 98 31.45 -64.18 8.90
C ASP A 98 30.55 -63.80 10.08
N SER A 99 29.39 -64.44 9.98
CA SER A 99 28.60 -65.13 11.00
C SER A 99 29.36 -65.80 12.14
N PHE A 100 28.66 -65.86 13.28
CA PHE A 100 28.87 -66.69 14.48
C PHE A 100 29.87 -66.12 15.53
N PHE A 101 29.37 -65.26 16.41
CA PHE A 101 28.98 -65.62 17.78
C PHE A 101 27.83 -64.71 18.25
#